data_AF-A0A2E5HXN0-F1
#
_entry.id   AF-A0A2E5HXN0-F1
#
_cell.length_a   1.000
_cell.length_b   1.000
_cell.length_c   1.000
_cell.angle_alpha   90.00
_cell.angle_beta   90.00
_cell.angle_gamma   90.00
#
_symmetry.space_group_name_H-M   'P 1'
#
loop_
_entity.id
_entity.type
_entity.pdbx_description
1 polymer ?
#
loop_
_entity_poly.entity_id
_entity_poly.type
_entity_poly.pdbx_seq_one_letter_code
_entity_poly.pdbx_strand_id
1 'polypeptide(L)'
;MSLSSGNVKSISVSVYKKFPEFKGVLPSISKQSTTNIKDSSKRDHTYRYLLTYKGVASLPGGHTMHKIVRVVANNNGKVLKMTLSK
;
A
#
# COMPACT_ATOMS: atom_id res chain seq x y z
N MET A 1 -10.09 7.70 -14.50
CA MET A 1 -8.69 7.35 -14.19
C MET A 1 -8.63 6.23 -13.17
N SER A 2 -8.05 5.09 -13.54
CA SER A 2 -7.73 3.94 -12.68
C SER A 2 -6.20 3.85 -12.48
N LEU A 3 -5.75 3.14 -11.45
CA LEU A 3 -4.33 2.84 -11.27
C LEU A 3 -3.93 1.77 -12.29
N SER A 4 -3.00 2.08 -13.20
CA SER A 4 -2.51 1.12 -14.20
C SER A 4 -1.81 -0.06 -13.54
N SER A 5 -1.90 -1.25 -14.14
CA SER A 5 -1.21 -2.47 -13.69
C SER A 5 0.31 -2.29 -13.61
N GLY A 6 0.90 -1.46 -14.48
CA GLY A 6 2.32 -1.09 -14.41
C GLY A 6 2.67 -0.32 -13.13
N ASN A 7 1.81 0.62 -12.73
CA ASN A 7 1.99 1.41 -11.50
C ASN A 7 1.88 0.53 -10.26
N VAL A 8 0.94 -0.43 -10.25
CA VAL A 8 0.81 -1.42 -9.17
C VAL A 8 2.10 -2.22 -9.02
N LYS A 9 2.67 -2.73 -10.12
CA LYS A 9 3.93 -3.48 -10.10
C LYS A 9 5.08 -2.64 -9.51
N SER A 10 5.22 -1.38 -9.93
CA SER A 10 6.25 -0.47 -9.38
C SER A 10 6.08 -0.22 -7.88
N ILE A 11 4.84 -0.07 -7.41
CA ILE A 11 4.54 0.03 -5.97
C ILE A 11 4.92 -1.27 -5.26
N SER A 12 4.52 -2.43 -5.81
CA SER A 12 4.83 -3.73 -5.21
C SER A 12 6.33 -3.99 -5.11
N VAL A 13 7.11 -3.63 -6.13
CA VAL A 13 8.59 -3.71 -6.06
C VAL A 13 9.13 -2.86 -4.91
N SER A 14 8.58 -1.66 -4.71
CA SER A 14 8.99 -0.79 -3.60
C SER A 14 8.62 -1.38 -2.24
N VAL A 15 7.48 -2.06 -2.15
CA VAL A 15 7.05 -2.77 -0.93
C VAL A 15 7.95 -3.96 -0.66
N TYR A 16 8.25 -4.80 -1.65
CA TYR A 16 9.08 -5.99 -1.48
C TYR A 16 10.53 -5.65 -1.13
N LYS A 17 11.03 -4.50 -1.59
CA LYS A 17 12.35 -4.00 -1.15
C LYS A 17 12.40 -3.67 0.34
N LYS A 18 11.29 -3.19 0.92
CA LYS A 18 11.21 -2.80 2.34
C LYS A 18 10.72 -3.92 3.25
N PHE A 19 9.86 -4.78 2.72
CA PHE A 19 9.24 -5.91 3.40
C PHE A 19 9.37 -7.16 2.52
N PRO A 20 10.57 -7.78 2.48
CA PRO A 20 10.83 -8.93 1.62
C PRO A 20 9.94 -10.13 1.96
N GLU A 21 9.38 -10.20 3.18
CA GLU A 21 8.44 -11.24 3.59
C GLU A 21 7.11 -11.20 2.82
N PHE A 22 6.79 -10.10 2.13
CA PHE A 22 5.61 -9.98 1.28
C PHE A 22 5.91 -10.26 -0.20
N LYS A 23 7.13 -10.66 -0.57
CA LYS A 23 7.49 -10.91 -1.98
C LYS A 23 6.56 -11.98 -2.58
N GLY A 24 5.86 -11.62 -3.65
CA GLY A 24 4.87 -12.49 -4.29
C GLY A 24 3.44 -12.35 -3.78
N VAL A 25 3.22 -11.61 -2.67
CA VAL A 25 1.87 -11.29 -2.18
C VAL A 25 1.26 -10.21 -3.06
N LEU A 26 0.09 -10.50 -3.63
CA LEU A 26 -0.67 -9.53 -4.40
C LEU A 26 -1.43 -8.56 -3.48
N PRO A 27 -1.37 -7.24 -3.73
CA PRO A 27 -2.14 -6.28 -2.94
C PRO A 27 -3.62 -6.30 -3.32
N SER A 28 -4.46 -6.09 -2.31
CA SER A 28 -5.83 -5.65 -2.53
C SER A 28 -5.85 -4.14 -2.75
N ILE A 29 -6.40 -3.69 -3.88
CA ILE A 29 -6.40 -2.28 -4.29
C ILE A 29 -7.78 -1.68 -4.01
N SER A 30 -7.83 -0.62 -3.22
CA SER A 30 -9.04 0.15 -2.97
C SER A 30 -8.85 1.60 -3.41
N LYS A 31 -9.83 2.17 -4.11
CA LYS A 31 -9.80 3.57 -4.54
C LYS A 31 -10.42 4.44 -3.45
N GLN A 32 -9.64 5.33 -2.86
CA GLN A 32 -10.13 6.33 -1.91
C GLN A 32 -10.28 7.67 -2.62
N SER A 33 -11.53 8.14 -2.71
CA SER A 33 -11.83 9.52 -3.07
C SER A 33 -11.46 10.41 -1.89
N THR A 34 -10.64 11.44 -2.11
CA THR A 34 -10.22 12.39 -1.07
C THR A 34 -11.29 13.46 -0.82
N THR A 35 -12.57 13.08 -0.76
CA THR A 35 -13.67 13.99 -0.42
C THR A 35 -13.78 14.29 1.07
N ASN A 36 -13.03 13.59 1.94
CA ASN A 36 -13.15 13.67 3.40
C ASN A 36 -11.79 13.87 4.12
N ILE A 37 -10.92 14.73 3.60
CA ILE A 37 -9.80 15.23 4.41
C ILE A 37 -10.25 16.53 5.07
N LYS A 38 -10.54 16.48 6.38
CA LYS A 38 -10.83 17.61 7.28
C LYS A 38 -9.63 18.55 7.50
N ASP A 39 -8.68 18.57 6.57
CA ASP A 39 -7.52 19.47 6.56
C ASP A 39 -7.62 20.30 5.29
N SER A 40 -8.26 21.46 5.43
CA SER A 40 -8.66 22.39 4.39
C SER A 40 -7.49 23.08 3.67
N SER A 41 -6.24 22.65 3.89
CA SER A 41 -5.04 23.40 3.50
C SER A 41 -4.42 22.96 2.17
N LYS A 42 -4.80 21.80 1.60
CA LYS A 42 -4.31 21.36 0.27
C LYS A 42 -5.42 20.65 -0.51
N ARG A 43 -6.23 21.45 -1.23
CA ARG A 43 -7.28 21.00 -2.17
C ARG A 43 -6.71 20.37 -3.45
N ASP A 44 -5.74 19.47 -3.33
CA ASP A 44 -5.30 18.70 -4.48
C ASP A 44 -6.27 17.53 -4.65
N HIS A 45 -7.08 17.55 -5.71
CA HIS A 45 -8.10 16.53 -6.05
C HIS A 45 -7.43 15.23 -6.54
N THR A 46 -6.37 14.81 -5.86
CA THR A 46 -5.60 13.63 -6.23
C THR A 46 -6.26 12.39 -5.66
N TYR A 47 -6.88 11.60 -6.54
CA TYR A 47 -7.34 10.25 -6.21
C TYR A 47 -6.20 9.47 -5.53
N ARG A 48 -6.49 8.90 -4.36
CA ARG A 48 -5.55 8.05 -3.61
C ARG A 48 -5.97 6.60 -3.75
N TYR A 49 -4.99 5.73 -3.94
CA TYR A 49 -5.17 4.29 -3.97
C TYR A 49 -4.57 3.71 -2.71
N LEU A 50 -5.35 2.90 -2.01
CA LEU A 50 -4.92 2.12 -0.87
C LEU A 50 -4.62 0.70 -1.33
N LEU A 51 -3.36 0.30 -1.30
CA LEU A 51 -2.91 -1.05 -1.58
C LEU A 51 -2.65 -1.75 -0.25
N THR A 52 -3.37 -2.84 0.02
CA THR A 52 -3.23 -3.61 1.25
C THR A 52 -2.62 -4.97 0.94
N TYR A 53 -1.44 -5.22 1.49
CA TYR A 53 -0.75 -6.50 1.42
C TYR A 53 -1.00 -7.23 2.74
N LYS A 54 -1.47 -8.47 2.67
CA LYS A 54 -1.65 -9.35 3.83
C LYS A 54 -0.68 -10.50 3.70
N GLY A 55 0.17 -10.68 4.69
CA GLY A 55 1.23 -11.68 4.68
C GLY A 55 1.36 -12.32 6.04
N VAL A 56 1.94 -13.50 6.06
CA VAL A 56 2.32 -14.20 7.28
C VAL A 56 3.83 -14.16 7.36
N ALA A 57 4.37 -13.55 8.40
CA ALA A 57 5.79 -13.48 8.64
C ALA A 57 6.16 -14.49 9.72
N SER A 58 7.13 -15.35 9.43
CA SER A 58 7.73 -16.22 10.43
C SER A 58 8.64 -15.39 11.34
N LEU A 59 8.45 -15.53 12.64
CA LEU A 59 9.29 -14.96 13.68
C LEU A 59 10.32 -15.99 14.15
N PRO A 60 11.46 -15.55 14.69
CA PRO A 60 12.39 -16.45 15.37
C PRO A 60 11.66 -17.24 16.47
N GLY A 61 11.91 -18.55 16.53
CA GLY A 61 11.25 -19.44 17.50
C GLY A 61 10.02 -20.19 16.97
N GLY A 62 9.74 -20.15 15.66
CA GLY A 62 8.68 -20.97 15.04
C GLY A 62 7.27 -20.37 15.12
N HIS A 63 7.15 -19.15 15.65
CA HIS A 63 5.88 -18.43 15.68
C HIS A 63 5.61 -17.75 14.34
N THR A 64 4.36 -17.74 13.91
CA THR A 64 3.92 -16.97 12.74
C THR A 64 3.10 -15.77 13.18
N MET A 65 3.31 -14.63 12.54
CA MET A 65 2.52 -13.43 12.79
C MET A 65 1.92 -12.88 11.50
N HIS A 66 0.62 -12.61 11.53
CA HIS A 66 -0.03 -11.86 10.47
C HIS A 66 0.52 -10.43 10.45
N LYS A 67 0.96 -10.00 9.28
CA LYS A 67 1.38 -8.63 9.03
C LYS A 67 0.54 -8.07 7.91
N ILE A 68 0.15 -6.81 8.05
CA ILE A 68 -0.60 -6.09 7.02
C ILE A 68 0.15 -4.82 6.67
N VAL A 69 0.58 -4.70 5.42
CA VAL A 69 1.19 -3.48 4.89
C VAL A 69 0.14 -2.72 4.09
N ARG A 70 -0.17 -1.50 4.53
CA ARG A 70 -1.06 -0.57 3.84
C ARG A 70 -0.23 0.51 3.17
N VAL A 71 -0.40 0.68 1.87
CA VAL A 71 0.32 1.66 1.07
C VAL A 71 -0.69 2.61 0.44
N VAL A 72 -0.50 3.90 0.68
CA VAL A 72 -1.25 4.96 0.01
C VAL A 72 -0.40 5.45 -1.16
N ALA A 73 -0.93 5.37 -2.37
CA ALA A 73 -0.29 5.85 -3.59
C ALA A 73 -1.22 6.80 -4.35
N ASN A 74 -0.66 7.65 -5.21
CA ASN A 74 -1.44 8.47 -6.15
C ASN A 74 -1.72 7.70 -7.46
N ASN A 75 -2.48 8.33 -8.35
CA ASN A 75 -2.76 7.85 -9.72
C ASN A 75 -1.49 7.55 -10.55
N ASN A 76 -0.40 8.26 -10.32
CA ASN A 76 0.87 8.09 -11.03
C ASN A 76 1.72 6.92 -10.47
N GLY A 77 1.21 6.18 -9.47
CA GLY A 77 1.96 5.08 -8.85
C GLY A 77 3.01 5.55 -7.83
N LYS A 78 3.06 6.84 -7.50
CA LYS A 78 3.94 7.37 -6.46
C LYS A 78 3.40 7.00 -5.10
N VAL A 79 4.21 6.34 -4.29
CA VAL A 79 3.88 6.02 -2.90
C VAL A 79 3.94 7.29 -2.06
N LEU A 80 2.84 7.61 -1.38
CA LEU A 80 2.70 8.74 -0.47
C LEU A 80 2.94 8.32 0.98
N LYS A 81 2.48 7.12 1.36
CA LYS A 81 2.63 6.59 2.73
C LYS A 81 2.67 5.08 2.72
N MET A 82 3.46 4.49 3.62
CA MET A 82 3.41 3.06 3.94
C MET A 82 3.22 2.89 5.45
N THR A 83 2.29 2.03 5.84
CA THR A 83 2.01 1.70 7.23
C THR A 83 2.03 0.19 7.37
N LEU A 84 2.76 -0.32 8.35
CA LEU A 84 2.70 -1.73 8.76
C LEU A 84 1.81 -1.84 10.01
N SER A 85 0.86 -2.77 10.02
CA SER A 85 0.13 -3.16 11.23
C SER A 85 0.31 -4.65 11.52
N LYS A 86 0.40 -4.96 12.81
CA LYS A 86 0.34 -6.31 13.38
C LYS A 86 -1.12 -6.71 13.61
#